data_AF-A0A7S1X9E0-F1
#
_entry.id   AF-A0A7S1X9E0-F1
#
_cell.length_a   1.000
_cell.length_b   1.000
_cell.length_c   1.000
_cell.angle_alpha   90.00
_cell.angle_beta   90.00
_cell.angle_gamma   90.00
#
_symmetry.space_group_name_H-M   'P 1'
#
loop_
_entity.id
_entity.type
_entity.pdbx_description
1 polymer ?
#
loop_
_entity_poly.entity_id
_entity_poly.type
_entity_poly.pdbx_seq_one_letter_code
_entity_poly.pdbx_strand_id
1 'polypeptide(L)'
;ADRVLTGILQRQRGPDPVENLMTDVKAQQLKAKVQKAVGNTEAYIETLLKARTTQAALLGKLRGEHPDLINDQKNVAADMCCELAQEYELMRDWERAMEFYNEALKCHDEHAKAMLSLAKLYMADGDTEACQ
;
A
#
# COMPACT_ATOMS: atom_id res chain seq x y z
N ALA A 1 -18.77 2.85 12.99
CA ALA A 1 -18.03 1.57 13.05
C ALA A 1 -16.51 1.81 12.99
N ASP A 2 -16.00 2.52 11.98
CA ASP A 2 -14.56 2.79 11.76
C ASP A 2 -13.79 3.34 12.99
N ARG A 3 -14.33 4.40 13.61
CA ARG A 3 -13.75 5.02 14.82
C ARG A 3 -13.66 4.07 16.02
N VAL A 4 -14.60 3.14 16.14
CA VAL A 4 -14.65 2.18 17.25
C VAL A 4 -13.60 1.09 17.04
N LEU A 5 -13.49 0.56 15.83
CA LEU A 5 -12.49 -0.45 15.48
C LEU A 5 -11.06 0.08 15.65
N THR A 6 -10.81 1.30 15.15
CA THR A 6 -9.51 1.97 15.27
C THR A 6 -9.17 2.25 16.74
N GLY A 7 -10.14 2.69 17.54
CA GLY A 7 -9.95 2.96 18.97
C GLY A 7 -9.68 1.70 19.80
N ILE A 8 -10.21 0.54 19.40
CA ILE A 8 -9.94 -0.74 20.07
C ILE A 8 -8.51 -1.21 19.77
N LEU A 9 -8.07 -1.10 18.52
CA LEU A 9 -6.71 -1.49 18.12
C LEU A 9 -5.65 -0.58 18.78
N GLN A 10 -5.92 0.72 18.90
CA GLN A 10 -5.02 1.66 19.58
C GLN A 10 -4.90 1.42 21.10
N ARG A 11 -5.93 0.82 21.73
CA ARG A 11 -5.89 0.44 23.14
C ARG A 11 -5.01 -0.77 23.43
N GLN A 12 -4.66 -1.55 22.41
CA GLN A 12 -3.79 -2.73 22.55
C GLN A 12 -2.30 -2.38 22.42
N ARG A 13 -1.92 -1.10 22.47
CA ARG A 13 -0.51 -0.71 22.36
C ARG A 13 0.32 -1.29 23.50
N GLY A 14 1.27 -2.15 23.14
CA GLY A 14 2.24 -2.77 24.04
C GLY A 14 3.54 -1.98 24.13
N PRO A 15 4.53 -2.47 24.89
CA PRO A 15 5.86 -1.86 24.96
C PRO A 15 6.67 -2.02 23.67
N ASP A 16 6.33 -2.99 22.82
CA ASP A 16 7.06 -3.31 21.59
C ASP A 16 6.71 -2.32 20.46
N PRO A 17 7.68 -1.52 19.97
CA PRO A 17 7.45 -0.58 18.87
C PRO A 17 7.07 -1.25 17.55
N VAL A 18 7.56 -2.47 17.27
CA VAL A 18 7.30 -3.21 16.03
C VAL A 18 5.85 -3.73 16.04
N GLU A 19 5.40 -4.31 17.16
CA GLU A 19 4.00 -4.74 17.30
C GLU A 19 3.01 -3.58 17.18
N ASN A 20 3.35 -2.42 17.75
CA ASN A 20 2.55 -1.22 17.65
C ASN A 20 2.42 -0.74 16.20
N LEU A 21 3.53 -0.71 15.45
CA LEU A 21 3.52 -0.34 14.02
C LEU A 21 2.72 -1.34 13.18
N MET A 22 2.85 -2.64 13.42
CA MET A 22 2.04 -3.66 12.75
C MET A 22 0.54 -3.49 13.05
N THR A 23 0.19 -3.12 14.27
CA THR A 23 -1.20 -2.85 14.67
C THR A 23 -1.72 -1.59 13.99
N ASP A 24 -0.91 -0.53 13.90
CA ASP A 24 -1.26 0.71 13.23
C ASP A 24 -1.50 0.49 11.72
N VAL A 25 -0.65 -0.31 11.05
CA VAL A 25 -0.83 -0.69 9.64
C VAL A 25 -2.15 -1.44 9.43
N LYS A 26 -2.45 -2.43 10.28
CA LYS A 26 -3.72 -3.19 10.20
C LYS A 26 -4.93 -2.28 10.40
N ALA A 27 -4.86 -1.35 11.35
CA ALA A 27 -5.93 -0.39 11.59
C ALA A 27 -6.15 0.52 10.36
N GLN A 28 -5.08 1.01 9.75
CA GLN A 28 -5.15 1.84 8.55
C GLN A 28 -5.73 1.07 7.35
N GLN A 29 -5.35 -0.20 7.14
CA GLN A 29 -5.92 -1.03 6.08
C GLN A 29 -7.43 -1.26 6.26
N LEU A 30 -7.88 -1.53 7.48
CA LEU A 30 -9.30 -1.69 7.78
C LEU A 30 -10.07 -0.39 7.53
N LYS A 31 -9.50 0.73 7.96
CA LYS A 31 -10.07 2.05 7.71
C LYS A 31 -10.17 2.38 6.22
N ALA A 32 -9.10 2.11 5.47
CA ALA A 32 -9.08 2.28 4.02
C ALA A 32 -10.19 1.45 3.35
N LYS A 33 -10.34 0.17 3.71
CA LYS A 33 -11.42 -0.68 3.19
C LYS A 33 -12.81 -0.11 3.47
N VAL A 34 -13.05 0.43 4.67
CA VAL A 34 -14.32 1.08 5.00
C VAL A 34 -14.54 2.34 4.16
N GLN A 35 -13.52 3.19 4.00
CA GLN A 35 -13.61 4.41 3.20
C GLN A 35 -13.89 4.12 1.73
N LYS A 36 -13.23 3.10 1.17
CA LYS A 36 -13.49 2.60 -0.19
C LYS A 36 -14.92 2.10 -0.34
N ALA A 37 -15.42 1.32 0.63
CA ALA A 37 -16.80 0.82 0.62
C ALA A 37 -17.86 1.93 0.73
N VAL A 38 -17.53 3.03 1.40
CA VAL A 38 -18.40 4.21 1.52
C VAL A 38 -18.26 5.17 0.32
N GLY A 39 -17.35 4.87 -0.63
CA GLY A 39 -17.10 5.68 -1.82
C GLY A 39 -16.29 6.96 -1.56
N ASN A 40 -15.62 7.07 -0.42
CA ASN A 40 -14.75 8.19 -0.09
C ASN A 40 -13.32 7.92 -0.56
N THR A 41 -13.09 8.09 -1.86
CA THR A 41 -11.79 7.82 -2.52
C THR A 41 -10.66 8.73 -2.02
N GLU A 42 -10.94 10.00 -1.73
CA GLU A 42 -9.92 10.92 -1.20
C GLU A 42 -9.40 10.45 0.16
N ALA A 43 -10.31 10.14 1.10
CA ALA A 43 -9.93 9.67 2.41
C ALA A 43 -9.28 8.27 2.37
N TYR A 44 -9.67 7.44 1.39
CA TYR A 44 -9.02 6.16 1.11
C TYR A 44 -7.56 6.34 0.70
N ILE A 45 -7.28 7.18 -0.31
CA ILE A 45 -5.92 7.49 -0.78
C ILE A 45 -5.09 8.06 0.36
N GLU A 46 -5.61 9.05 1.11
CA GLU A 46 -4.90 9.60 2.27
C GLU A 46 -4.52 8.53 3.31
N THR A 47 -5.43 7.59 3.57
CA THR A 47 -5.21 6.54 4.57
C THR A 47 -4.18 5.53 4.06
N LEU A 48 -4.20 5.19 2.77
CA LEU A 48 -3.17 4.34 2.16
C LEU A 48 -1.79 5.02 2.14
N LEU A 49 -1.70 6.33 1.86
CA LEU A 49 -0.44 7.07 1.94
C LEU A 49 0.14 7.04 3.37
N LYS A 50 -0.72 7.25 4.38
CA LYS A 50 -0.34 7.12 5.80
C LYS A 50 0.11 5.69 6.13
N ALA A 51 -0.60 4.68 5.63
CA ALA A 51 -0.22 3.28 5.82
C ALA A 51 1.14 2.95 5.19
N ARG A 52 1.40 3.42 3.97
CA ARG A 52 2.68 3.27 3.28
C ARG A 52 3.84 3.85 4.07
N THR A 53 3.69 5.08 4.59
CA THR A 53 4.75 5.70 5.42
C THR A 53 5.03 4.92 6.72
N THR A 54 3.97 4.37 7.32
CA THR A 54 4.06 3.54 8.52
C THR A 54 4.77 2.22 8.21
N GLN A 55 4.45 1.61 7.07
CA GLN A 55 5.05 0.37 6.58
C GLN A 55 6.55 0.52 6.27
N ALA A 56 6.96 1.64 5.67
CA ALA A 56 8.37 1.92 5.43
C ALA A 56 9.16 2.01 6.74
N ALA A 57 8.60 2.65 7.77
CA ALA A 57 9.20 2.72 9.10
C ALA A 57 9.28 1.33 9.77
N LEU A 58 8.24 0.52 9.64
CA LEU A 58 8.19 -0.85 10.14
C LEU A 58 9.28 -1.73 9.48
N LEU A 59 9.38 -1.70 8.15
CA LEU A 59 10.41 -2.45 7.42
C LEU A 59 11.83 -2.03 7.81
N GLY A 60 12.05 -0.75 8.10
CA GLY A 60 13.34 -0.26 8.62
C GLY A 60 13.72 -0.87 9.97
N LYS A 61 12.75 -1.07 10.86
CA LYS A 61 12.96 -1.67 12.20
C LYS A 61 13.11 -3.18 12.14
N LEU A 62 12.32 -3.85 11.31
CA LEU A 62 12.35 -5.32 11.18
C LEU A 62 13.70 -5.85 10.68
N ARG A 63 14.44 -5.07 9.88
CA ARG A 63 15.80 -5.43 9.43
C ARG A 63 16.79 -5.69 10.57
N GLY A 64 16.56 -5.13 11.76
CA GLY A 64 17.43 -5.33 12.93
C GLY A 64 16.90 -6.33 13.96
N GLU A 65 15.58 -6.49 14.05
CA GLU A 65 14.93 -7.17 15.20
C GLU A 65 14.27 -8.50 14.82
N HIS A 66 13.61 -8.59 13.67
CA HIS A 66 12.79 -9.75 13.28
C HIS A 66 12.84 -10.00 11.77
N PRO A 67 13.93 -10.63 11.27
CA PRO A 67 14.12 -10.87 9.84
C PRO A 67 13.04 -11.79 9.23
N ASP A 68 12.49 -12.70 10.02
CA ASP A 68 11.49 -13.69 9.56
C ASP A 68 10.18 -13.02 9.13
N LEU A 69 9.85 -11.84 9.68
CA LEU A 69 8.64 -11.08 9.36
C LEU A 69 8.82 -10.14 8.16
N ILE A 70 10.05 -9.95 7.66
CA ILE A 70 10.34 -8.96 6.62
C ILE A 70 9.61 -9.29 5.33
N ASN A 71 9.58 -10.56 4.92
CA ASN A 71 8.97 -10.96 3.65
C ASN A 71 7.46 -10.72 3.64
N ASP A 72 6.77 -11.09 4.72
CA ASP A 72 5.34 -10.81 4.88
C ASP A 72 5.06 -9.31 4.84
N GLN A 73 5.90 -8.51 5.50
CA GLN A 73 5.72 -7.06 5.53
C GLN A 73 6.10 -6.39 4.21
N LYS A 74 7.02 -6.95 3.43
CA LYS A 74 7.29 -6.52 2.05
C LYS A 74 6.08 -6.77 1.14
N ASN A 75 5.43 -7.92 1.29
CA ASN A 75 4.19 -8.22 0.56
C ASN A 75 3.09 -7.22 0.90
N VAL A 76 2.89 -6.92 2.19
CA VAL A 76 1.92 -5.90 2.63
C VAL A 76 2.25 -4.52 2.06
N ALA A 77 3.52 -4.12 2.04
CA ALA A 77 3.96 -2.86 1.44
C ALA A 77 3.67 -2.81 -0.07
N ALA A 78 3.98 -3.90 -0.78
CA ALA A 78 3.77 -4.01 -2.21
C ALA A 78 2.28 -3.97 -2.58
N ASP A 79 1.42 -4.68 -1.84
CA ASP A 79 -0.04 -4.62 -2.03
C ASP A 79 -0.59 -3.20 -1.81
N MET A 80 -0.12 -2.47 -0.79
CA MET A 80 -0.55 -1.07 -0.57
C MET A 80 -0.12 -0.12 -1.69
N CYS A 81 1.11 -0.28 -2.19
CA CYS A 81 1.58 0.49 -3.34
C CYS A 81 0.79 0.14 -4.61
N CYS A 82 0.44 -1.13 -4.83
CA CYS A 82 -0.46 -1.53 -5.92
C CYS A 82 -1.85 -0.91 -5.79
N GLU A 83 -2.43 -0.89 -4.58
CA GLU A 83 -3.74 -0.28 -4.35
C GLU A 83 -3.70 1.23 -4.64
N LEU A 84 -2.65 1.94 -4.21
CA LEU A 84 -2.45 3.35 -4.56
C LEU A 84 -2.34 3.53 -6.08
N ALA A 85 -1.51 2.72 -6.74
CA ALA A 85 -1.30 2.79 -8.18
C ALA A 85 -2.62 2.64 -8.95
N GLN A 86 -3.47 1.69 -8.54
CA GLN A 86 -4.78 1.46 -9.14
C GLN A 86 -5.73 2.66 -8.98
N GLU A 87 -5.71 3.34 -7.82
CA GLU A 87 -6.54 4.55 -7.67
C GLU A 87 -6.05 5.70 -8.56
N TYR A 88 -4.73 5.88 -8.69
CA TYR A 88 -4.16 6.87 -9.61
C TYR A 88 -4.45 6.51 -11.09
N GLU A 89 -4.42 5.23 -11.43
CA GLU A 89 -4.82 4.71 -12.74
C GLU A 89 -6.29 5.05 -13.05
N LEU A 90 -7.20 4.84 -12.09
CA LEU A 90 -8.62 5.21 -12.22
C LEU A 90 -8.83 6.73 -12.39
N MET A 91 -7.96 7.54 -11.77
CA MET A 91 -7.93 8.99 -11.94
C MET A 91 -7.24 9.44 -13.24
N ARG A 92 -6.73 8.50 -14.05
CA ARG A 92 -5.92 8.76 -15.26
C ARG A 92 -4.62 9.52 -14.98
N ASP A 93 -4.12 9.43 -13.75
CA ASP A 93 -2.82 9.94 -13.33
C ASP A 93 -1.78 8.82 -13.51
N TRP A 94 -1.42 8.57 -14.77
CA TRP A 94 -0.57 7.46 -15.18
C TRP A 94 0.84 7.56 -14.61
N GLU A 95 1.35 8.78 -14.47
CA GLU A 95 2.68 9.05 -13.90
C GLU A 95 2.75 8.53 -12.46
N ARG A 96 1.80 8.92 -11.60
CA ARG A 96 1.75 8.41 -10.22
C ARG A 96 1.43 6.93 -10.15
N ALA A 97 0.57 6.42 -11.03
CA ALA A 97 0.29 4.99 -11.10
C ALA A 97 1.58 4.19 -11.34
N MET A 98 2.39 4.62 -12.31
CA MET A 98 3.69 4.01 -12.61
C MET A 98 4.67 4.12 -11.44
N GLU A 99 4.76 5.29 -10.79
CA GLU A 99 5.61 5.48 -9.62
C GLU A 99 5.30 4.45 -8.52
N PHE A 100 4.02 4.27 -8.20
CA PHE A 100 3.58 3.36 -7.15
C PHE A 100 3.70 1.88 -7.55
N TYR A 101 3.43 1.50 -8.81
CA TYR A 101 3.69 0.14 -9.27
C TYR A 101 5.19 -0.20 -9.20
N ASN A 102 6.08 0.74 -9.56
CA ASN A 102 7.52 0.55 -9.42
C ASN A 102 7.95 0.49 -7.94
N GLU A 103 7.35 1.30 -7.06
CA GLU A 103 7.60 1.22 -5.61
C GLU A 103 7.18 -0.14 -5.04
N ALA A 104 6.07 -0.72 -5.52
CA ALA A 104 5.63 -2.04 -5.14
C ALA A 104 6.68 -3.12 -5.49
N LEU A 105 7.23 -3.06 -6.71
CA LEU A 105 8.27 -3.99 -7.17
C LEU A 105 9.62 -3.78 -6.47
N LYS A 106 9.95 -2.57 -6.03
CA LYS A 106 11.13 -2.33 -5.19
C LYS A 106 10.99 -2.97 -3.80
N CYS A 107 9.77 -3.08 -3.29
CA CYS A 107 9.49 -3.73 -2.02
C CYS A 107 9.47 -5.26 -2.16
N HIS A 108 8.80 -5.76 -3.20
CA HIS A 108 8.71 -7.18 -3.55
C HIS A 108 8.74 -7.36 -5.07
N ASP A 109 9.88 -7.79 -5.59
CA ASP A 109 10.20 -7.92 -7.01
C ASP A 109 9.34 -8.97 -7.73
N GLU A 110 8.88 -10.00 -7.02
CA GLU A 110 7.98 -11.02 -7.55
C GLU A 110 6.48 -10.69 -7.33
N HIS A 111 6.13 -9.43 -7.07
CA HIS A 111 4.72 -9.07 -6.86
C HIS A 111 3.92 -9.10 -8.17
N ALA A 112 3.28 -10.25 -8.42
CA ALA A 112 2.55 -10.55 -9.65
C ALA A 112 1.52 -9.48 -10.07
N LYS A 113 0.80 -8.87 -9.12
CA LYS A 113 -0.20 -7.83 -9.43
C LYS A 113 0.47 -6.57 -9.98
N ALA A 114 1.54 -6.10 -9.35
CA ALA A 114 2.28 -4.93 -9.80
C ALA A 114 2.87 -5.15 -11.19
N MET A 115 3.50 -6.31 -11.41
CA MET A 115 4.09 -6.67 -12.71
C MET A 115 3.05 -6.68 -13.83
N LEU A 116 1.90 -7.34 -13.58
CA LEU A 116 0.85 -7.47 -14.57
C LEU A 116 0.19 -6.13 -14.90
N SER A 117 -0.05 -5.29 -13.90
CA SER A 117 -0.60 -3.95 -14.15
C SER A 117 0.38 -3.04 -14.89
N LEU A 118 1.66 -3.04 -14.49
CA LEU A 118 2.68 -2.21 -15.13
C LEU A 118 2.91 -2.63 -16.59
N ALA A 119 2.93 -3.95 -16.87
CA ALA A 119 3.03 -4.46 -18.23
C ALA A 119 1.86 -4.00 -19.11
N LYS A 120 0.62 -4.04 -18.59
CA LYS A 120 -0.56 -3.55 -19.32
C LYS A 120 -0.45 -2.05 -19.63
N LEU A 121 0.06 -1.27 -18.70
CA LEU A 121 0.22 0.17 -18.86
C LEU A 121 1.28 0.51 -19.93
N TYR A 122 2.43 -0.18 -19.92
CA TYR A 122 3.43 -0.02 -20.97
C TYR A 122 2.96 -0.48 -22.36
N MET A 123 2.14 -1.54 -22.42
CA MET A 123 1.55 -1.95 -23.70
C MET A 123 0.60 -0.89 -24.26
N ALA A 124 -0.25 -0.30 -23.40
CA ALA A 124 -1.16 0.75 -23.82
C ALA A 124 -0.41 2.01 -24.31
N ASP A 125 0.69 2.38 -23.64
CA ASP A 125 1.53 3.52 -24.03
C ASP A 125 2.23 3.27 -25.39
N GLY A 126 2.84 2.08 -25.56
CA GLY A 126 3.47 1.69 -26.82
C GLY A 126 2.49 1.56 -27.99
N ASP A 127 1.26 1.09 -27.75
CA ASP A 127 0.19 1.09 -28.75
C ASP A 127 -0.23 2.52 -29.13
N THR A 128 -0.21 3.47 -28.20
CA THR A 128 -0.49 4.88 -28.53
C THR A 128 0.63 5.56 -29.32
N GLU A 129 1.90 5.23 -29.05
CA GLU A 129 3.02 5.73 -29.87
C GLU A 129 3.01 5.13 -31.28
N ALA A 130 2.68 3.83 -31.42
CA ALA A 130 2.63 3.15 -32.72
C ALA A 130 1.47 3.63 -33.62
N CYS A 131 0.43 4.26 -33.05
CA CYS A 131 -0.74 4.76 -33.76
C CYS A 131 -0.63 6.23 -34.21
N GLN A 132 0.51 6.91 -34.02
CA GLN A 132 0.75 8.30 -34.46
C GLN A 132 1.52 8.40 -35.77
#